data_AF-A0A1W9MRU9-F1
#
_entry.id   AF-A0A1W9MRU9-F1
#
_cell.length_a   1.000
_cell.length_b   1.000
_cell.length_c   1.000
_cell.angle_alpha   90.00
_cell.angle_beta   90.00
_cell.angle_gamma   90.00
#
_symmetry.space_group_name_H-M   'P 1'
#
loop_
_entity.id
_entity.type
_entity.pdbx_description
1 polymer ?
#
loop_
_entity_poly.entity_id
_entity_poly.type
_entity_poly.pdbx_seq_one_letter_code
_entity_poly.pdbx_strand_id
1 'polypeptide(L)' 'MTKKSIPKPSFLDNAEYLGFVHGDRRWISVCGRRFYTWDTLHGEIEVFNKRGKHLGVLDAVSGDFIKDAVKGRSIDV' A
#
# COMPACT_ATOMS: atom_id res chain seq x y z
N MET A 1 14.93 6.86 13.90
CA MET A 1 14.52 5.77 13.00
C MET A 1 14.65 6.26 11.57
N THR A 2 15.33 5.52 10.69
CA THR A 2 15.56 5.90 9.30
C THR A 2 14.36 5.49 8.45
N LYS A 3 13.77 6.43 7.69
CA LYS A 3 12.68 6.12 6.76
C LYS A 3 13.17 5.17 5.67
N LYS A 4 12.44 4.10 5.42
CA LYS A 4 12.72 3.14 4.35
C LYS A 4 12.20 3.66 3.01
N SER A 5 13.08 3.66 2.01
CA SER A 5 12.71 3.93 0.62
C SER A 5 12.05 2.70 -0.01
N ILE A 6 11.22 2.93 -1.02
CA ILE A 6 10.62 1.87 -1.82
C ILE A 6 11.76 1.15 -2.58
N PRO A 7 11.87 -0.19 -2.50
CA PRO A 7 12.90 -0.93 -3.23
C PRO A 7 12.69 -0.87 -4.74
N LYS A 8 13.73 -1.25 -5.50
CA LYS A 8 13.63 -1.45 -6.96
C LYS A 8 14.21 -2.82 -7.30
N PRO A 9 13.44 -3.74 -7.90
CA PRO A 9 12.01 -3.61 -8.24
C PRO A 9 11.10 -3.58 -7.00
N SER A 10 9.87 -3.10 -7.17
CA SER A 10 8.79 -3.20 -6.18
C SER A 10 7.48 -3.65 -6.81
N PHE A 11 6.63 -4.32 -6.03
CA PHE A 11 5.24 -4.60 -6.42
C PHE A 11 4.51 -3.35 -6.92
N LEU A 12 4.78 -2.17 -6.33
CA LEU A 12 4.16 -0.90 -6.73
C LEU A 12 4.52 -0.44 -8.14
N ASP A 13 5.60 -0.97 -8.75
CA ASP A 13 5.95 -0.67 -10.14
C ASP A 13 4.87 -1.15 -11.13
N ASN A 14 4.00 -2.07 -10.71
CA ASN A 14 2.86 -2.57 -11.50
C ASN A 14 1.53 -1.85 -11.19
N ALA A 15 1.54 -0.83 -10.32
CA ALA A 15 0.37 -0.08 -9.91
C ALA A 15 0.43 1.37 -10.42
N GLU A 16 -0.73 1.99 -10.61
CA GLU A 16 -0.82 3.38 -11.06
C GLU A 16 -0.59 4.31 -9.87
N TYR A 17 0.40 5.20 -9.98
CA TYR A 17 0.71 6.17 -8.93
C TYR A 17 -0.26 7.36 -8.99
N LEU A 18 -0.98 7.58 -7.90
CA LEU A 18 -1.95 8.68 -7.76
C LEU A 18 -1.37 9.94 -7.10
N GLY A 19 -0.09 9.92 -6.68
CA GLY A 19 0.52 11.03 -5.95
C GLY A 19 0.26 10.97 -4.44
N PHE A 20 0.27 12.14 -3.79
CA PHE A 20 -0.07 12.27 -2.37
C PHE A 20 -1.58 12.55 -2.21
N VAL A 21 -2.28 11.66 -1.50
CA VAL A 21 -3.71 11.72 -1.26
C VAL A 21 -3.97 11.57 0.25
N HIS A 22 -4.68 12.51 0.85
CA HIS A 22 -4.97 12.54 2.30
C HIS A 22 -3.72 12.37 3.19
N GLY A 23 -2.57 12.91 2.76
CA GLY A 23 -1.32 12.89 3.53
C GLY A 23 -0.38 11.72 3.21
N ASP A 24 -0.82 10.74 2.41
CA ASP A 24 -0.02 9.56 2.06
C ASP A 24 0.21 9.43 0.57
N ARG A 25 1.36 8.87 0.20
CA ARG A 25 1.56 8.41 -1.18
C ARG A 25 0.62 7.26 -1.48
N ARG A 26 -0.08 7.35 -2.62
CA ARG A 26 -1.13 6.42 -2.99
C ARG A 26 -0.91 5.84 -4.38
N TRP A 27 -1.20 4.55 -4.48
CA TRP A 27 -1.30 3.84 -5.74
C TRP A 27 -2.65 3.14 -5.83
N ILE A 28 -3.05 2.82 -7.05
CA ILE A 28 -4.23 2.01 -7.33
C ILE A 28 -3.84 0.86 -8.26
N SER A 29 -4.43 -0.32 -8.02
CA SER A 29 -4.29 -1.45 -8.94
C SER A 29 -4.82 -1.06 -10.31
N VAL A 30 -4.23 -1.57 -11.39
CA VAL A 30 -4.70 -1.32 -12.77
C VAL A 30 -6.20 -1.62 -12.95
N CYS A 31 -6.76 -2.60 -12.23
CA CYS A 31 -8.20 -2.91 -12.27
C CYS A 31 -9.09 -2.00 -11.42
N GLY A 32 -8.52 -1.00 -10.73
CA GLY A 32 -9.25 -0.02 -9.89
C GLY A 32 -9.84 -0.57 -8.58
N ARG A 33 -9.53 -1.80 -8.17
CA ARG A 33 -10.19 -2.46 -7.02
C ARG A 33 -9.43 -2.36 -5.70
N ARG A 34 -8.13 -2.10 -5.75
CA ARG A 34 -7.24 -2.03 -4.59
C ARG A 34 -6.48 -0.70 -4.57
N PHE A 35 -6.36 -0.13 -3.39
CA PHE A 35 -5.48 0.99 -3.11
C PHE A 35 -4.28 0.50 -2.30
N TYR A 36 -3.16 1.17 -2.48
CA TYR A 36 -1.91 0.87 -1.78
C TYR A 36 -1.30 2.14 -1.20
N THR A 37 -0.71 2.03 -0.01
CA THR A 37 0.16 3.06 0.56
C THR A 37 1.49 2.46 0.97
N TRP A 38 2.52 3.30 1.06
CA TRP A 38 3.86 2.87 1.49
C TRP A 38 4.12 3.21 2.96
N ASP A 39 4.32 2.19 3.78
CA ASP A 39 4.76 2.36 5.16
C ASP A 39 6.28 2.58 5.20
N THR A 40 6.69 3.83 5.42
CA THR A 40 8.13 4.18 5.51
C THR A 40 8.82 3.69 6.78
N LEU A 41 8.08 3.30 7.82
CA LEU A 41 8.66 2.81 9.07
C LEU A 41 9.04 1.33 8.93
N HIS A 42 8.15 0.54 8.34
CA HIS A 42 8.33 -0.90 8.22
C HIS A 42 8.89 -1.34 6.85
N GLY A 43 8.70 -0.52 5.81
CA GLY A 43 9.18 -0.81 4.45
C GLY A 43 8.30 -1.83 3.74
N GLU A 44 6.98 -1.68 3.91
CA GLU A 44 5.96 -2.61 3.46
C GLU A 44 4.77 -1.84 2.85
N ILE A 45 3.89 -2.56 2.17
CA ILE A 45 2.77 -1.97 1.43
C ILE A 45 1.47 -2.29 2.16
N GLU A 46 0.75 -1.27 2.62
CA GLU A 46 -0.59 -1.45 3.20
C GLU A 46 -1.63 -1.49 2.06
N VAL A 47 -2.54 -2.47 2.10
CA VAL A 47 -3.54 -2.70 1.04
C VAL A 47 -4.93 -2.37 1.52
N PHE A 48 -5.71 -1.69 0.69
CA PHE A 48 -7.09 -1.31 0.98
C PHE A 48 -8.03 -1.69 -0.17
N ASN A 49 -9.31 -1.92 0.14
CA ASN A 49 -10.35 -2.08 -0.90
C ASN A 49 -10.88 -0.72 -1.40
N LYS A 50 -11.76 -0.74 -2.40
CA LYS A 50 -12.41 0.46 -2.96
C LYS A 50 -13.23 1.31 -1.96
N ARG A 51 -13.47 0.82 -0.74
CA ARG A 51 -14.15 1.53 0.35
C ARG A 51 -13.16 1.98 1.44
N GLY A 52 -11.87 1.95 1.13
CA GLY A 52 -10.79 2.32 2.04
C GLY A 52 -10.54 1.35 3.18
N LYS A 53 -11.18 0.16 3.22
CA LYS A 53 -10.95 -0.80 4.32
C LYS A 53 -9.66 -1.58 4.11
N HIS A 54 -8.86 -1.68 5.17
CA HIS A 54 -7.59 -2.39 5.19
C HIS A 54 -7.80 -3.89 4.97
N LEU A 55 -6.91 -4.49 4.17
CA LEU A 55 -6.97 -5.88 3.75
C LEU A 55 -5.74 -6.68 4.17
N GLY A 56 -4.71 -6.01 4.71
CA GLY A 56 -3.44 -6.62 5.05
C GLY A 56 -2.27 -5.88 4.42
N VAL A 57 -1.10 -6.45 4.62
CA VAL A 57 0.18 -5.85 4.23
C VAL A 57 0.91 -6.78 3.28
N LEU A 58 1.48 -6.22 2.21
CA LEU A 58 2.33 -6.96 1.27
C LEU A 58 3.81 -6.71 1.52
N ASP A 59 4.61 -7.75 1.24
CA ASP A 59 6.02 -7.57 0.97
C ASP A 59 6.23 -6.63 -0.23
N ALA A 60 7.21 -5.74 -0.12
CA ALA A 60 7.44 -4.68 -1.08
C ALA A 60 7.94 -5.19 -2.44
N VAL A 61 8.54 -6.38 -2.50
CA VAL A 61 9.17 -6.95 -3.70
C VAL A 61 8.33 -8.10 -4.25
N SER A 62 8.00 -9.11 -3.43
CA SER A 62 7.24 -10.28 -3.89
C SER A 62 5.76 -9.98 -4.10
N GLY A 63 5.20 -9.05 -3.34
CA GLY A 63 3.76 -8.76 -3.36
C GLY A 63 2.92 -9.79 -2.59
N ASP A 64 3.54 -10.71 -1.84
CA ASP A 64 2.84 -11.67 -1.00
C ASP A 64 2.31 -10.99 0.27
N PHE A 65 1.16 -11.45 0.77
CA PHE A 65 0.66 -10.99 2.06
C PHE A 65 1.56 -11.50 3.20
N ILE A 66 2.11 -10.56 3.97
CA ILE A 66 2.96 -10.83 5.14
C ILE A 66 2.25 -10.55 6.46
N LYS A 67 1.15 -9.79 6.43
CA LYS A 67 0.28 -9.55 7.60
C LYS A 67 -1.18 -9.52 7.20
N ASP A 68 -2.02 -10.00 8.11
CA ASP A 68 -3.48 -10.00 7.96
C ASP A 68 -4.11 -8.61 8.08
N ALA A 69 -5.37 -8.52 7.66
CA ALA A 69 -6.18 -7.33 7.81
C ALA A 69 -6.40 -6.95 9.28
N VAL A 70 -6.00 -5.74 9.65
CA VAL A 70 -6.33 -5.13 10.95
C VAL A 70 -7.75 -4.59 10.96
N LYS A 71 -8.63 -5.17 11.79
CA LYS A 71 -10.03 -4.73 11.94
C LYS A 71 -10.11 -3.25 12.33
N GLY A 72 -10.96 -2.50 11.64
CA GLY A 72 -11.18 -1.07 11.90
C GLY A 72 -10.20 -0.12 11.21
N ARG A 73 -9.06 -0.61 10.70
CA ARG A 73 -8.12 0.22 9.94
C ARG A 73 -8.70 0.58 8.57
N SER A 74 -8.64 1.86 8.22
CA SER A 74 -9.07 2.36 6.92
C SER A 74 -8.37 3.64 6.52
N ILE A 75 -8.46 3.96 5.23
CA ILE A 75 -8.10 5.25 4.64
C ILE A 75 -9.36 5.92 4.07
N ASP A 76 -9.30 7.24 3.92
CA ASP A 76 -10.23 7.98 3.09
C ASP A 76 -9.90 7.74 1.61
N VAL A 77 -10.94 7.54 0.79
CA VAL A 77 -10.87 7.21 -0.65
C VAL A 77 -11.54 8.25 -1.52
#